data_AF-A0A2U1CSP8-F1
#
_entry.id   AF-A0A2U1CSP8-F1
#
_cell.length_a   1.000
_cell.length_b   1.000
_cell.length_c   1.000
_cell.angle_alpha   90.00
_cell.angle_beta   90.00
_cell.angle_gamma   90.00
#
_symmetry.space_group_name_H-M   'P 1'
#
loop_
_entity.id
_entity.type
_entity.pdbx_description
1 polymer ?
#
loop_
_entity_poly.entity_id
_entity_poly.type
_entity_poly.pdbx_seq_one_letter_code
_entity_poly.pdbx_strand_id
1 'polypeptide(L)' 'MSGWYILPNGNIRHVDGLEIQPELDWFPTNESLLAYMEGQRAAGCSEAQIARRVMSLAVECEEWVKENLG' A
#
# COMPACT_ATOMS: atom_id res chain seq x y z
N MET A 1 -21.79 -16.27 -1.49
CA MET A 1 -20.40 -16.74 -1.26
C MET A 1 -19.50 -15.72 -1.91
N SER A 2 -18.49 -15.19 -1.20
CA SER A 2 -17.49 -14.31 -1.81
C SER A 2 -16.77 -15.12 -2.89
N GLY A 3 -16.72 -14.64 -4.13
CA GLY A 3 -16.02 -15.30 -5.23
C GLY A 3 -14.50 -15.36 -5.06
N TRP A 4 -13.99 -15.17 -3.85
CA TRP A 4 -12.59 -15.01 -3.50
C TRP A 4 -12.08 -16.24 -2.74
N TYR A 5 -10.90 -16.73 -3.10
CA TYR A 5 -10.25 -17.87 -2.45
C TYR A 5 -8.73 -17.69 -2.39
N ILE A 6 -8.11 -18.27 -1.37
CA ILE A 6 -6.66 -18.24 -1.15
C ILE A 6 -6.03 -19.44 -1.86
N LEU A 7 -5.02 -19.19 -2.69
CA LEU A 7 -4.23 -20.20 -3.40
C LEU A 7 -3.15 -20.80 -2.48
N PRO A 8 -2.64 -22.01 -2.76
CA PRO A 8 -1.60 -22.66 -1.95
C PRO A 8 -0.29 -21.85 -1.83
N ASN A 9 -0.04 -20.93 -2.76
CA ASN A 9 1.11 -20.03 -2.74
C ASN A 9 0.86 -18.72 -1.95
N GLY A 10 -0.30 -18.55 -1.32
CA GLY A 10 -0.66 -17.35 -0.56
C GLY A 10 -1.35 -16.25 -1.37
N ASN A 11 -1.47 -16.39 -2.70
CA ASN A 11 -2.20 -15.44 -3.55
C ASN A 11 -3.70 -15.52 -3.30
N ILE A 12 -4.43 -14.46 -3.63
CA ILE A 12 -5.89 -14.40 -3.52
C ILE A 12 -6.45 -14.29 -4.92
N ARG A 13 -7.32 -15.23 -5.33
CA ARG A 13 -7.92 -15.23 -6.66
C ARG A 13 -9.44 -15.07 -6.59
N HIS A 14 -10.00 -14.29 -7.50
CA HIS A 14 -11.43 -14.18 -7.73
C HIS A 14 -11.88 -15.11 -8.88
N VAL A 15 -13.15 -15.50 -8.89
CA VAL A 15 -13.74 -16.39 -9.91
C VAL A 15 -13.70 -15.82 -11.34
N ASP A 16 -13.54 -14.50 -11.49
CA ASP A 16 -13.37 -13.84 -12.80
C ASP A 16 -11.93 -13.90 -13.34
N GLY A 17 -10.99 -14.45 -12.56
CA GLY A 17 -9.58 -14.58 -12.92
C GLY A 17 -8.67 -13.48 -12.35
N LEU A 18 -9.20 -12.47 -11.65
CA LEU A 18 -8.37 -11.50 -10.94
C LEU A 18 -7.56 -12.21 -9.86
N GLU A 19 -6.25 -12.00 -9.85
CA GLU A 19 -5.34 -12.56 -8.87
C GLU A 19 -4.56 -11.43 -8.20
N ILE A 20 -4.65 -11.39 -6.88
CA ILE A 20 -3.91 -10.50 -6.01
C ILE A 20 -2.77 -11.31 -5.41
N GLN A 21 -1.56 -10.80 -5.55
CA GLN A 21 -0.33 -11.32 -4.97
C GLN A 21 0.00 -10.43 -3.78
N PRO A 22 -0.40 -10.79 -2.55
CA PRO A 22 -0.34 -9.85 -1.44
C PRO A 22 1.09 -9.34 -1.18
N GLU A 23 2.12 -10.16 -1.40
CA GLU A 23 3.52 -9.74 -1.26
C GLU A 23 3.98 -8.69 -2.29
N LEU A 24 3.29 -8.55 -3.42
CA LEU A 24 3.60 -7.57 -4.47
C LEU A 24 2.60 -6.41 -4.49
N ASP A 25 1.33 -6.72 -4.23
CA ASP A 25 0.21 -5.80 -4.36
C ASP A 25 -0.11 -5.03 -3.07
N TRP A 26 0.37 -5.49 -1.89
CA TRP A 26 0.23 -4.69 -0.66
C TRP A 26 1.24 -3.56 -0.57
N PHE A 27 2.39 -3.66 -1.23
CA PHE A 27 3.40 -2.61 -1.17
C PHE A 27 3.16 -1.56 -2.27
N PRO A 28 3.46 -0.28 -2.00
CA PRO A 28 3.43 0.73 -3.03
C PRO A 28 4.40 0.36 -4.16
N THR A 29 3.95 0.50 -5.40
CA THR A 29 4.83 0.38 -6.56
C THR A 29 5.86 1.49 -6.57
N ASN A 30 6.97 1.30 -7.29
CA ASN A 30 7.97 2.37 -7.46
C ASN A 30 7.34 3.64 -8.05
N GLU A 31 6.39 3.49 -8.99
CA GLU A 31 5.69 4.59 -9.62
C GLU A 31 4.81 5.36 -8.62
N SER A 32 4.05 4.66 -7.77
CA SER A 32 3.21 5.31 -6.76
C SER A 32 4.04 6.00 -5.69
N LEU A 33 5.18 5.41 -5.30
CA LEU A 33 6.11 6.01 -4.35
C LEU A 33 6.73 7.29 -4.92
N LEU A 34 7.18 7.27 -6.18
CA LEU A 34 7.75 8.43 -6.86
C LEU A 34 6.73 9.56 -7.02
N ALA A 35 5.50 9.23 -7.41
CA ALA A 35 4.41 10.20 -7.52
C ALA A 35 4.10 10.87 -6.16
N TYR A 36 4.07 10.09 -5.08
CA TYR A 36 3.91 10.61 -3.73
C TYR A 36 5.05 11.57 -3.34
N MET A 37 6.31 11.15 -3.55
CA MET A 37 7.48 11.97 -3.24
C MET A 37 7.48 13.30 -4.01
N GLU A 38 7.10 13.27 -5.28
CA GLU A 38 7.02 14.48 -6.11
C GLU A 38 5.93 15.44 -5.60
N GLY A 39 4.77 14.91 -5.19
CA GLY A 39 3.74 15.70 -4.52
C GLY A 39 4.25 16.38 -3.24
N GLN A 40 5.09 15.70 -2.45
CA GLN A 40 5.70 16.28 -1.25
C GLN A 40 6.74 17.37 -1.58
N ARG A 41 7.53 17.20 -2.66
CA ARG A 41 8.45 18.23 -3.15
C ARG A 41 7.69 19.48 -3.60
N ALA A 42 6.62 19.29 -4.37
CA ALA A 42 5.75 20.37 -4.82
C ALA A 42 5.10 21.12 -3.63
N ALA A 43 4.86 20.43 -2.51
CA ALA A 43 4.40 21.01 -1.26
C ALA A 43 5.52 21.69 -0.42
N GLY A 44 6.76 21.74 -0.93
CA GLY A 44 7.89 22.40 -0.28
C GLY A 44 8.59 21.56 0.80
N CYS A 45 8.34 20.26 0.89
CA CYS A 45 9.05 19.39 1.82
C CYS A 45 10.50 19.18 1.38
N SER A 46 11.44 19.21 2.34
CA SER A 46 12.83 18.79 2.11
C SER A 46 12.93 17.27 1.94
N GLU A 47 13.95 16.77 1.25
CA GLU A 47 14.17 15.33 1.06
C GLU A 47 14.22 14.56 2.40
N ALA A 48 14.77 15.15 3.46
CA ALA A 48 14.78 14.55 4.79
C ALA A 48 13.37 14.40 5.39
N GLN A 49 12.49 15.38 5.17
CA GLN A 49 11.09 15.30 5.59
C GLN A 49 10.31 14.29 4.76
N ILE A 50 10.58 14.21 3.46
CA ILE A 50 9.96 13.23 2.55
C ILE A 50 10.35 11.82 2.98
N ALA A 51 11.65 11.56 3.19
CA ALA A 51 12.13 10.26 3.65
C ALA A 51 11.50 9.85 4.99
N ARG A 52 11.42 10.78 5.94
CA ARG A 52 10.73 10.54 7.22
C ARG A 52 9.26 10.18 7.02
N ARG A 53 8.52 10.94 6.19
CA ARG A 53 7.10 10.66 5.90
C ARG A 53 6.91 9.29 5.28
N VAL A 54 7.73 8.92 4.30
CA VAL A 54 7.67 7.59 3.66
C VAL A 54 7.87 6.46 4.68
N MET A 55 8.80 6.62 5.63
CA MET A 55 8.99 5.65 6.71
C MET A 55 7.82 5.62 7.69
N SER A 56 7.16 6.76 7.93
CA SER A 56 6.02 6.87 8.84
C SER A 56 4.70 6.35 8.25
N LEU A 57 4.57 6.25 6.92
CA LEU A 57 3.34 5.78 6.26
C LEU A 57 2.86 4.42 6.78
N ALA A 58 3.77 3.48 7.03
CA ALA A 58 3.40 2.16 7.54
C ALA A 58 2.69 2.23 8.90
N VAL A 59 3.17 3.11 9.78
CA VAL A 59 2.59 3.34 11.11
C VAL A 59 1.24 4.05 10.98
N GLU A 60 1.15 5.08 10.15
CA GLU A 60 -0.10 5.81 9.89
C GLU A 60 -1.18 4.90 9.30
N CYS A 61 -0.82 3.96 8.41
CA CYS A 61 -1.74 2.97 7.88
C CYS A 61 -2.21 1.98 8.95
N GLU A 62 -1.32 1.54 9.86
CA GLU A 62 -1.71 0.67 10.98
C GLU A 62 -2.67 1.37 11.94
N GLU A 63 -2.41 2.64 12.27
CA GLU A 63 -3.30 3.47 13.08
C GLU A 63 -4.66 3.63 12.41
N TRP A 64 -4.69 3.97 11.11
CA TRP A 64 -5.93 4.09 10.36
C TRP A 64 -6.76 2.80 10.37
N VAL A 65 -6.12 1.64 10.16
CA VAL A 65 -6.80 0.34 10.22
C VAL A 65 -7.43 0.10 11.58
N LYS A 66 -6.70 0.37 12.67
CA LYS A 66 -7.24 0.22 14.04
C LYS A 66 -8.45 1.11 14.29
N GLU A 67 -8.42 2.34 13.79
CA GLU A 67 -9.49 3.32 14.01
C GLU A 67 -10.73 3.07 13.16
N ASN A 68 -10.59 2.42 11.99
CA ASN A 68 -11.66 2.33 10.99
C ASN A 68 -12.18 0.91 10.75
N LEU A 69 -11.40 -0.13 11.08
CA LEU A 69 -11.73 -1.54 10.86
C LEU A 69 -11.81 -2.35 12.16
N GLY A 70 -11.57 -1.71 13.32
CA GLY A 70 -11.65 -2.31 14.66
C GLY A 70 -13.02 -2.24 15.30
#